data_AF-A0A938K838-F1
#
_entry.id   AF-A0A938K838-F1
#
_cell.length_a   1.000
_cell.length_b   1.000
_cell.length_c   1.000
_cell.angle_alpha   90.00
_cell.angle_beta   90.00
_cell.angle_gamma   90.00
#
_symmetry.space_group_name_H-M   'P 1'
#
loop_
_entity.id
_entity.type
_entity.pdbx_description
1 polymer ?
#
loop_
_entity_poly.entity_id
_entity_poly.type
_entity_poly.pdbx_seq_one_letter_code
_entity_poly.pdbx_strand_id
1 'polypeptide(L)'
;MTSKVQRQQTIARIIAENSVTSQPMLLELLEEEGIEATQATVSRDLEDLGAVKVRVRKGETAYAIPDFAPDRIAPQDQLRRVLSEWVAEVEFSDPMVVVRTPPGCAHVVASALDRSRLKG
;
A
#
# COMPACT_ATOMS: atom_id res chain seq x y z
N MET A 1 20.42 -0.36 -20.86
CA MET A 1 19.77 0.59 -19.94
C MET A 1 18.44 0.01 -19.51
N THR A 2 18.33 -0.40 -18.24
CA THR A 2 17.09 -0.93 -17.67
C THR A 2 16.04 0.19 -17.60
N SER A 3 14.82 -0.08 -18.06
CA SER A 3 13.75 0.92 -18.01
C SER A 3 13.39 1.26 -16.55
N LYS A 4 12.91 2.48 -16.29
CA LYS A 4 12.43 2.89 -14.96
C LYS A 4 11.38 1.92 -14.42
N VAL A 5 10.42 1.53 -15.25
CA VAL A 5 9.35 0.59 -14.89
C VAL A 5 9.92 -0.76 -14.46
N GLN A 6 10.85 -1.32 -15.25
CA GLN A 6 11.47 -2.60 -14.92
C GLN A 6 12.28 -2.51 -13.62
N ARG A 7 13.05 -1.44 -13.42
CA ARG A 7 13.80 -1.23 -12.17
C ARG A 7 12.87 -1.12 -10.97
N GLN A 8 11.78 -0.37 -11.08
CA GLN A 8 10.79 -0.24 -10.01
C GLN A 8 10.09 -1.56 -9.67
N GLN A 9 9.76 -2.38 -10.67
CA GLN A 9 9.24 -3.73 -10.46
C GLN A 9 10.24 -4.62 -9.71
N THR A 10 11.53 -4.57 -10.08
CA THR A 10 12.58 -5.31 -9.38
C THR A 10 12.77 -4.80 -7.95
N ILE A 11 12.78 -3.47 -7.72
CA ILE A 11 12.84 -2.88 -6.37
C ILE A 11 11.69 -3.39 -5.50
N ALA A 12 10.46 -3.39 -6.04
CA ALA A 12 9.30 -3.87 -5.30
C ALA A 12 9.41 -5.36 -4.93
N ARG A 13 9.89 -6.19 -5.87
CA ARG A 13 10.15 -7.61 -5.61
C ARG A 13 11.23 -7.80 -4.54
N ILE A 14 12.36 -7.11 -4.65
CA ILE A 14 13.48 -7.21 -3.70
C ILE A 14 13.01 -6.84 -2.28
N ILE A 15 12.24 -5.76 -2.13
CA ILE A 15 11.68 -5.32 -0.83
C ILE A 15 10.67 -6.33 -0.27
N ALA A 16 9.92 -7.03 -1.13
CA ALA A 16 8.97 -8.06 -0.69
C ALA A 16 9.68 -9.36 -0.25
N GLU A 17 10.78 -9.71 -0.90
CA GLU A 17 11.52 -10.97 -0.67
C GLU A 17 12.60 -10.82 0.42
N ASN A 18 13.11 -9.61 0.66
CA ASN A 18 14.26 -9.36 1.53
C ASN A 18 13.98 -8.27 2.57
N SER A 19 14.64 -8.36 3.73
CA SER A 19 14.60 -7.31 4.76
C SER A 19 15.58 -6.18 4.43
N VAL A 20 15.21 -5.30 3.51
CA VAL A 20 16.08 -4.21 3.04
C VAL A 20 16.14 -3.07 4.08
N THR A 21 17.27 -2.92 4.78
CA THR A 21 17.40 -1.93 5.88
C THR A 21 17.90 -0.55 5.42
N SER A 22 18.55 -0.49 4.25
CA SER A 22 19.22 0.73 3.76
C SER A 22 19.25 0.81 2.24
N GLN A 23 19.43 2.02 1.70
CA GLN A 23 19.58 2.24 0.25
C GLN A 23 20.85 1.58 -0.33
N PRO A 24 22.02 1.60 0.35
CA PRO A 24 23.19 0.86 -0.11
C PRO A 24 22.93 -0.65 -0.27
N MET A 25 22.24 -1.26 0.69
CA MET A 25 21.83 -2.67 0.57
C MET A 25 20.92 -2.91 -0.64
N LEU A 26 20.00 -1.99 -0.94
CA LEU A 26 19.15 -2.10 -2.13
C LEU A 26 19.95 -1.95 -3.43
N LEU A 27 21.00 -1.13 -3.45
CA LEU A 27 21.89 -1.00 -4.59
C LEU A 27 22.67 -2.29 -4.85
N GLU A 28 23.24 -2.91 -3.80
CA GLU A 28 23.94 -4.20 -3.89
C GLU A 28 23.02 -5.28 -4.49
N LEU A 29 21.78 -5.39 -3.99
CA LEU A 29 20.80 -6.35 -4.49
C LEU A 29 20.35 -6.07 -5.94
N LEU A 30 20.34 -4.81 -6.36
CA LEU A 30 20.05 -4.45 -7.75
C LEU A 30 21.22 -4.78 -8.69
N GLU A 31 22.45 -4.59 -8.23
CA GLU A 31 23.66 -4.95 -8.98
C GLU A 31 23.78 -6.46 -9.19
N GLU A 32 23.41 -7.28 -8.18
CA GLU A 32 23.32 -8.74 -8.30
C GLU A 32 22.33 -9.19 -9.39
N GLU A 33 21.29 -8.39 -9.63
CA GLU A 33 20.28 -8.59 -10.68
C GLU A 33 20.67 -7.93 -12.02
N GLY A 34 21.89 -7.39 -12.12
CA GLY A 34 22.42 -6.72 -13.32
C GLY A 34 21.81 -5.34 -13.60
N ILE A 35 21.25 -4.68 -12.58
CA ILE A 35 20.64 -3.35 -12.69
C ILE A 35 21.53 -2.31 -12.02
N GLU A 36 22.26 -1.55 -12.82
CA GLU A 36 23.03 -0.40 -12.33
C GLU A 36 22.08 0.78 -12.00
N ALA A 37 22.21 1.32 -10.79
CA ALA A 37 21.49 2.49 -10.33
C ALA A 37 22.35 3.33 -9.38
N THR A 38 21.99 4.60 -9.19
CA THR A 38 22.63 5.46 -8.17
C THR A 38 21.76 5.57 -6.94
N GLN A 39 22.34 5.99 -5.81
CA GLN A 39 21.58 6.27 -4.60
C GLN A 39 20.45 7.30 -4.84
N ALA A 40 20.69 8.33 -5.65
CA ALA A 40 19.67 9.32 -6.00
C ALA A 40 18.52 8.70 -6.81
N THR A 41 18.84 7.80 -7.75
CA THR A 41 17.84 7.06 -8.55
C THR A 41 16.98 6.17 -7.65
N VAL A 42 17.61 5.37 -6.79
CA VAL A 42 16.91 4.46 -5.87
C VAL A 42 16.07 5.24 -4.86
N SER A 43 16.57 6.37 -4.35
CA SER A 43 15.78 7.23 -3.45
C SER A 43 14.50 7.72 -4.14
N ARG A 44 14.61 8.18 -5.39
CA ARG A 44 13.46 8.63 -6.17
C ARG A 44 12.47 7.49 -6.47
N ASP A 45 12.97 6.31 -6.79
CA ASP A 45 12.12 5.15 -7.05
C ASP A 45 11.39 4.67 -5.78
N LEU A 46 12.05 4.70 -4.62
CA LEU A 46 11.41 4.42 -3.32
C LEU A 46 10.31 5.44 -2.99
N GLU A 47 10.54 6.73 -3.25
CA GLU A 47 9.53 7.78 -3.11
C GLU A 47 8.35 7.55 -4.05
N ASP A 48 8.61 7.30 -5.34
CA ASP A 48 7.58 7.05 -6.36
C ASP A 48 6.75 5.78 -6.04
N LEU A 49 7.38 4.76 -5.45
CA LEU A 49 6.73 3.53 -5.00
C LEU A 49 6.01 3.67 -3.65
N GLY A 50 6.15 4.81 -2.96
CA GLY A 50 5.56 5.03 -1.64
C GLY A 50 6.17 4.15 -0.53
N ALA A 51 7.43 3.74 -0.69
CA ALA A 51 8.11 2.91 0.29
C ALA A 51 8.31 3.64 1.63
N VAL A 52 8.02 2.97 2.74
CA VAL A 52 8.16 3.50 4.10
C VAL A 52 9.07 2.60 4.93
N LYS A 53 9.73 3.15 5.95
CA LYS A 53 10.48 2.34 6.91
C LYS A 53 9.54 1.83 8.00
N VAL A 54 9.41 0.52 8.10
CA VAL A 54 8.64 -0.16 9.15
C VAL A 54 9.58 -0.84 10.13
N ARG A 55 9.14 -0.96 11.38
CA ARG A 55 9.89 -1.68 12.40
C ARG A 55 9.62 -3.18 12.28
N VAL A 56 10.67 -3.95 12.05
CA VAL A 56 10.61 -5.41 11.92
C VAL A 56 10.91 -6.08 13.26
N ARG A 57 10.68 -7.39 13.35
CA ARG A 57 11.02 -8.19 14.55
C ARG A 57 12.51 -8.00 14.87
N LYS A 58 12.84 -7.89 16.16
CA LYS A 58 14.17 -7.53 16.72
C LYS A 58 14.52 -6.03 16.74
N GLY A 59 13.60 -5.15 16.35
CA GLY A 59 13.75 -3.70 16.58
C GLY A 59 14.50 -2.95 15.50
N GLU A 60 14.94 -3.64 14.44
CA GLU A 60 15.49 -3.06 13.22
C GLU A 60 14.38 -2.45 12.35
N THR A 61 14.75 -1.55 11.45
CA THR A 61 13.82 -0.94 10.48
C THR A 61 14.19 -1.37 9.07
N ALA A 62 13.20 -1.78 8.29
CA ALA A 62 13.36 -2.13 6.88
C ALA A 62 12.37 -1.34 6.02
N TYR A 63 12.72 -1.13 4.76
CA TYR A 63 11.79 -0.65 3.77
C TYR A 63 10.67 -1.67 3.60
N ALA A 64 9.45 -1.18 3.54
CA ALA A 64 8.29 -1.89 3.07
C ALA A 64 7.58 -0.94 2.11
N ILE A 65 7.17 -1.46 0.96
CA ILE A 65 6.17 -0.77 0.16
C ILE A 65 4.85 -1.16 0.81
N PRO A 66 4.12 -0.21 1.43
CA PRO A 66 2.76 -0.50 1.84
C PRO A 66 2.07 -0.93 0.56
N ASP A 67 1.60 -2.18 0.52
CA ASP A 67 0.55 -2.46 -0.44
C ASP A 67 -0.55 -1.44 -0.10
N PHE A 68 -0.79 -0.48 -0.98
CA PHE A 68 -2.15 -0.02 -1.18
C PHE A 68 -2.90 -1.27 -1.69
N ALA A 69 -3.14 -2.21 -0.78
CA ALA A 69 -3.88 -3.41 -0.99
C ALA A 69 -5.30 -3.10 -0.51
N PRO A 70 -6.21 -2.71 -1.42
CA PRO A 70 -7.59 -3.17 -1.30
C PRO A 70 -7.67 -4.73 -1.27
N ASP A 71 -6.54 -5.43 -1.40
CA ASP A 71 -6.35 -6.88 -1.50
C ASP A 71 -6.31 -7.61 -0.16
N ARG A 72 -6.12 -6.92 0.97
CA ARG A 72 -6.43 -7.53 2.26
C ARG A 72 -7.94 -7.50 2.44
N ILE A 73 -8.58 -8.60 2.01
CA ILE A 73 -9.98 -8.87 2.30
C ILE A 73 -10.15 -8.79 3.81
N ALA A 74 -10.78 -7.71 4.27
CA ALA A 74 -11.26 -7.63 5.63
C ALA A 74 -12.28 -8.75 5.85
N PRO A 75 -12.31 -9.41 7.02
CA PRO A 75 -13.40 -10.35 7.34
C PRO A 75 -14.74 -9.69 7.01
N GLN A 76 -15.68 -10.41 6.39
CA GLN A 76 -16.97 -9.82 5.97
C GLN A 76 -17.70 -9.12 7.14
N ASP A 77 -17.48 -9.60 8.36
CA ASP A 77 -18.02 -9.02 9.58
C ASP A 77 -17.49 -7.62 9.89
N GLN A 78 -16.28 -7.28 9.44
CA GLN A 78 -15.68 -5.96 9.65
C GLN A 78 -16.44 -4.87 8.89
N LEU A 79 -16.81 -5.12 7.63
CA LEU A 79 -17.63 -4.17 6.88
C LEU A 79 -18.98 -3.95 7.59
N ARG A 80 -19.65 -5.03 7.99
CA ARG A 80 -20.93 -4.94 8.69
C ARG A 80 -20.83 -4.11 9.97
N ARG A 81 -19.79 -4.32 10.78
CA ARG A 81 -19.54 -3.54 12.00
C ARG A 81 -19.32 -2.06 11.69
N VAL A 82 -18.44 -1.75 10.74
CA VAL A 82 -18.14 -0.36 10.36
C VAL A 82 -19.39 0.35 9.84
N LEU A 83 -20.18 -0.32 9.00
CA LEU A 83 -21.43 0.26 8.51
C LEU A 83 -22.43 0.48 9.66
N SER A 84 -22.60 -0.50 10.56
CA SER A 84 -23.53 -0.38 11.68
C SER A 84 -23.15 0.70 12.70
N GLU A 85 -21.87 1.02 12.81
CA GLU A 85 -21.35 1.97 13.79
C GLU A 85 -21.29 3.39 13.23
N TRP A 86 -20.95 3.56 11.95
CA TRP A 86 -20.56 4.86 11.40
C TRP A 86 -21.48 5.39 10.29
N VAL A 87 -22.40 4.60 9.76
CA VAL A 87 -23.35 5.06 8.73
C VAL A 87 -24.63 5.56 9.40
N ALA A 88 -24.93 6.83 9.14
CA ALA A 88 -26.15 7.48 9.62
C ALA A 88 -27.30 7.36 8.61
N GLU A 89 -27.00 7.50 7.32
CA GLU A 89 -28.00 7.49 6.25
C GLU A 89 -27.39 6.98 4.94
N VAL A 90 -28.22 6.34 4.11
CA VAL A 90 -27.87 5.90 2.76
C VAL A 90 -28.96 6.35 1.79
N GLU A 91 -28.58 7.12 0.78
CA GLU A 91 -29.44 7.52 -0.33
C GLU A 91 -28.94 6.89 -1.64
N PHE A 92 -29.86 6.60 -2.56
CA PHE A 92 -29.55 6.00 -3.86
C PHE A 92 -29.99 6.92 -4.99
N SER A 93 -29.15 7.07 -6.00
CA SER A 93 -29.43 7.78 -7.23
C SER A 93 -28.76 7.02 -8.37
N ASP A 94 -29.49 6.10 -9.00
CA ASP A 94 -29.10 5.18 -10.08
C ASP A 94 -27.60 4.82 -10.16
N PRO A 95 -26.70 5.63 -10.77
CA PRO A 95 -25.27 5.29 -10.79
C PRO A 95 -24.54 5.45 -9.44
N MET A 96 -25.17 5.98 -8.40
CA MET A 96 -24.52 6.44 -7.17
C MET A 96 -25.27 6.01 -5.90
N VAL A 97 -24.47 5.67 -4.88
CA VAL A 97 -24.92 5.54 -3.50
C VAL A 97 -24.26 6.66 -2.70
N VAL A 98 -25.06 7.47 -2.01
CA VAL A 98 -24.58 8.52 -1.10
C VAL A 98 -24.69 8.02 0.33
N VAL A 99 -23.56 7.98 1.03
CA VAL A 99 -23.48 7.53 2.43
C VAL A 99 -23.17 8.73 3.32
N ARG A 100 -24.01 8.98 4.34
CA ARG A 100 -23.76 10.03 5.34
C ARG A 100 -23.21 9.41 6.62
N THR A 101 -22.18 10.04 7.18
CA THR A 101 -21.50 9.61 8.42
C THR A 101 -21.37 10.80 9.39
N PRO A 102 -21.08 10.56 10.68
CA PRO A 102 -20.64 11.62 11.58
C PRO A 102 -19.40 12.37 11.07
N PRO A 103 -19.15 13.61 11.54
CA PRO A 103 -17.97 14.37 11.17
C PRO A 103 -16.68 13.59 11.43
N GLY A 104 -15.82 13.50 10.41
CA GLY A 104 -14.54 12.80 10.50
C GLY A 104 -14.60 11.28 10.23
N CYS A 105 -15.77 10.67 10.07
CA CYS A 105 -15.88 9.20 9.95
C CYS A 105 -15.96 8.67 8.50
N ALA A 106 -16.15 9.53 7.50
CA ALA A 106 -16.38 9.12 6.11
C ALA A 106 -15.26 8.22 5.55
N HIS A 107 -14.01 8.55 5.85
CA HIS A 107 -12.83 7.80 5.40
C HIS A 107 -12.77 6.38 5.99
N VAL A 108 -13.31 6.16 7.19
CA VAL A 108 -13.35 4.84 7.84
C VAL A 108 -14.30 3.92 7.07
N VAL A 109 -15.47 4.44 6.72
CA VAL A 109 -16.48 3.71 5.93
C VAL A 109 -15.97 3.43 4.52
N ALA A 110 -15.39 4.43 3.84
CA ALA A 110 -14.80 4.27 2.52
C ALA A 110 -13.72 3.19 2.51
N SER A 111 -12.79 3.24 3.46
CA SER A 111 -11.72 2.24 3.58
C SER A 111 -12.25 0.82 3.85
N ALA A 112 -13.37 0.67 4.57
CA ALA A 112 -13.99 -0.64 4.77
C ALA A 112 -14.68 -1.15 3.50
N LEU A 113 -15.33 -0.28 2.74
CA LEU A 113 -15.94 -0.62 1.45
C LEU A 113 -14.88 -1.07 0.44
N ASP A 114 -13.78 -0.33 0.30
CA ASP A 114 -12.68 -0.66 -0.63
C ASP A 114 -12.08 -2.05 -0.35
N ARG A 115 -11.91 -2.38 0.94
CA ARG A 115 -11.36 -3.67 1.39
C ARG A 115 -12.36 -4.83 1.34
N SER A 116 -13.66 -4.54 1.15
CA SER A 116 -14.70 -5.56 1.10
C SER A 116 -14.84 -6.23 -0.27
N ARG A 117 -14.37 -5.56 -1.33
CA ARG A 117 -14.49 -6.01 -2.74
C ARG A 117 -15.92 -6.42 -3.14
N LEU A 118 -16.94 -5.75 -2.59
CA LEU A 118 -18.32 -5.93 -3.05
C LEU A 118 -18.39 -5.60 -4.55
N LYS A 119 -19.07 -6.46 -5.32
CA LYS A 119 -19.42 -6.15 -6.71
C LYS A 119 -20.65 -5.27 -6.70
N GLY A 120 -20.56 -4.11 -7.36
CA GLY A 120 -21.69 -3.21 -7.61
C GLY A 120 -22.68 -3.76 -8.62
#